data_AF-A0A7T4QPU8-F1
#
_entry.id   AF-A0A7T4QPU8-F1
#
_cell.length_a   1.000
_cell.length_b   1.000
_cell.length_c   1.000
_cell.angle_alpha   90.00
_cell.angle_beta   90.00
_cell.angle_gamma   90.00
#
_symmetry.space_group_name_H-M   'P 1'
#
loop_
_entity.id
_entity.type
_entity.pdbx_description
1 polymer ?
#
loop_
_entity_poly.entity_id
_entity_poly.type
_entity_poly.pdbx_seq_one_letter_code
_entity_poly.pdbx_strand_id
1 'polypeptide(L)'
;MFRLFKNKFRTLKSWEIDVFRELLDQLGVEYKHYIAQLNFIEKVGINRSDIPNLISFIYPTSFYKKFENHKVYNYILENLIIKDLHSTRNIVITLYFAHNIFLGYSSDLKYSTFECDNKNIFYGDIKKKVWGEEGFRLIKKYLTSAELKHINRSEVYISSIEGVEYFHLKELSDGDFLGVNNNGVFFIVTHDPLEMKEITRVFACHILQFGNEPFN
;
A
#
# COMPACT_ATOMS: atom_id res chain seq x y z
N MET A 1 -26.63 -1.50 -18.34
CA MET A 1 -25.88 -0.99 -19.50
C MET A 1 -24.42 -0.88 -19.09
N PHE A 2 -23.64 -1.94 -19.29
CA PHE A 2 -22.26 -2.03 -18.81
C PHE A 2 -21.35 -1.23 -19.73
N ARG A 3 -20.84 -0.08 -19.26
CA ARG A 3 -19.71 0.59 -19.91
C ARG A 3 -18.51 -0.34 -19.76
N LEU A 4 -18.21 -1.08 -20.83
CA LEU A 4 -16.93 -1.78 -21.01
C LEU A 4 -15.81 -0.79 -20.71
N PHE A 5 -15.15 -0.97 -19.57
CA PHE A 5 -13.97 -0.22 -19.20
C PHE A 5 -12.95 -0.42 -20.32
N LYS A 6 -12.63 0.65 -21.06
CA LYS A 6 -11.43 0.65 -21.90
C LYS A 6 -10.26 0.49 -20.92
N ASN A 7 -9.83 -0.75 -20.74
CA ASN A 7 -8.64 -1.13 -20.01
C ASN A 7 -7.43 -0.46 -20.67
N LYS A 8 -7.10 0.77 -20.25
CA LYS A 8 -5.95 1.50 -20.78
C LYS A 8 -4.72 1.12 -19.97
N PHE A 9 -4.11 0.01 -20.36
CA PHE A 9 -2.72 -0.25 -20.02
C PHE A 9 -1.82 0.50 -21.00
N ARG A 10 -0.65 0.91 -20.53
CA ARG A 10 0.44 1.40 -21.38
C ARG A 10 1.78 1.03 -20.77
N THR A 11 2.86 1.25 -21.51
CA THR A 11 4.20 1.27 -20.94
C THR A 11 4.43 2.56 -20.17
N LEU A 12 5.32 2.52 -19.19
CA LEU A 12 5.83 3.72 -18.53
C LEU A 12 6.54 4.60 -19.57
N LYS A 13 6.28 5.91 -19.56
CA LYS A 13 6.92 6.86 -20.48
C LYS A 13 8.33 7.18 -19.99
N SER A 14 9.19 7.63 -20.91
CA SER A 14 10.56 8.04 -20.59
C SER A 14 10.60 9.14 -19.53
N TRP A 15 9.79 10.20 -19.68
CA TRP A 15 9.76 11.30 -18.72
C TRP A 15 9.34 10.85 -17.32
N GLU A 16 8.46 9.86 -17.20
CA GLU A 16 8.06 9.33 -15.89
C GLU A 16 9.26 8.66 -15.20
N ILE A 17 10.03 7.87 -15.95
CA ILE A 17 11.25 7.23 -15.44
C ILE A 17 12.26 8.30 -15.00
N ASP A 18 12.49 9.32 -15.83
CA ASP A 18 13.48 10.37 -15.55
C ASP A 18 13.09 11.19 -14.33
N VAL A 19 11.80 11.53 -14.18
CA VAL A 19 11.27 12.23 -13.01
C VAL A 19 11.37 11.37 -11.76
N PHE A 20 10.96 10.10 -11.80
CA PHE A 20 11.02 9.26 -10.60
C PHE A 20 12.46 8.94 -10.20
N ARG A 21 13.38 8.78 -11.16
CA ARG A 21 14.81 8.62 -10.84
C ARG A 21 15.36 9.82 -10.13
N GLU A 22 15.17 11.02 -10.68
CA GLU A 22 15.64 12.27 -10.06
C GLU A 22 15.02 12.47 -8.67
N LEU A 23 13.69 12.37 -8.60
CA LEU A 23 12.93 12.59 -7.38
C LEU A 23 13.35 11.61 -6.27
N LEU A 24 13.42 10.31 -6.56
CA LEU A 24 13.81 9.31 -5.56
C LEU A 24 15.28 9.41 -5.16
N ASP A 25 16.17 9.87 -6.04
CA ASP A 25 17.58 10.07 -5.68
C ASP A 25 17.74 11.29 -4.75
N GLN A 26 17.07 12.40 -5.05
CA GLN A 26 17.09 13.62 -4.22
C GLN A 26 16.40 13.45 -2.87
N LEU A 27 15.38 12.59 -2.78
CA LEU A 27 14.67 12.33 -1.53
C LEU A 27 15.55 11.68 -0.45
N GLY A 28 16.62 10.98 -0.85
CA GLY A 28 17.58 10.40 0.10
C GLY A 28 17.93 8.94 -0.16
N VAL A 29 18.93 8.46 0.57
CA VAL A 29 19.48 7.10 0.43
C VAL A 29 18.44 6.01 0.66
N GLU A 30 17.46 6.26 1.52
CA GLU A 30 16.37 5.36 1.86
C GLU A 30 15.36 5.16 0.72
N TYR A 31 15.43 5.95 -0.36
CA TYR A 31 14.57 5.81 -1.53
C TYR A 31 15.28 5.15 -2.72
N LYS A 32 16.61 4.93 -2.64
CA LYS A 32 17.41 4.40 -3.75
C LYS A 32 16.98 3.00 -4.21
N HIS A 33 16.45 2.17 -3.31
CA HIS A 33 15.98 0.85 -3.70
C HIS A 33 14.74 0.92 -4.62
N TYR A 34 13.92 1.97 -4.53
CA TYR A 34 12.79 2.18 -5.43
C TYR A 34 13.23 2.55 -6.85
N ILE A 35 14.39 3.20 -7.02
CA ILE A 35 14.97 3.47 -8.34
C ILE A 35 15.25 2.15 -9.09
N ALA A 36 15.77 1.15 -8.39
CA ALA A 36 16.02 -0.17 -8.97
C ALA A 36 14.71 -0.88 -9.40
N GLN A 37 13.60 -0.61 -8.72
CA GLN A 37 12.29 -1.19 -9.03
C GLN A 37 11.71 -0.67 -10.35
N LEU A 38 12.07 0.56 -10.78
CA LEU A 38 11.56 1.15 -12.03
C LEU A 38 11.85 0.26 -13.26
N ASN A 39 12.96 -0.49 -13.23
CA ASN A 39 13.35 -1.40 -14.32
C ASN A 39 12.49 -2.68 -14.41
N PHE A 40 11.66 -2.94 -13.41
CA PHE A 40 10.78 -4.12 -13.35
C PHE A 40 9.33 -3.80 -13.73
N ILE A 41 9.00 -2.53 -13.99
CA ILE A 41 7.65 -2.12 -14.38
C ILE A 41 7.37 -2.62 -15.80
N GLU A 42 6.46 -3.59 -15.94
CA GLU A 42 6.07 -4.11 -17.25
C GLU A 42 5.05 -3.20 -17.94
N LYS A 43 4.07 -2.75 -17.16
CA LYS A 43 2.94 -1.95 -17.62
C LYS A 43 2.50 -1.01 -16.51
N VAL A 44 1.71 -0.02 -16.88
CA VAL A 44 0.95 0.78 -15.94
C VAL A 44 -0.54 0.68 -16.25
N GLY A 45 -1.34 0.52 -15.20
CA GLY A 45 -2.79 0.63 -15.22
C GLY A 45 -3.22 2.06 -14.94
N ILE A 46 -4.35 2.48 -15.52
CA ILE A 46 -4.86 3.85 -15.38
C ILE A 46 -6.26 3.80 -14.78
N ASN A 47 -6.48 4.55 -13.69
CA ASN A 47 -7.76 4.68 -12.98
C ASN A 47 -8.40 3.31 -12.67
N ARG A 48 -7.61 2.40 -12.10
CA ARG A 48 -8.06 1.05 -11.71
C ARG A 48 -8.42 0.93 -10.22
N SER A 49 -8.57 2.07 -9.56
CA SER A 49 -8.91 2.21 -8.14
C SER A 49 -9.93 3.33 -7.96
N ASP A 50 -10.43 3.46 -6.75
CA ASP A 50 -11.17 4.62 -6.25
C ASP A 50 -10.29 5.89 -6.14
N ILE A 51 -8.96 5.74 -6.05
CA ILE A 51 -8.02 6.87 -6.10
C ILE A 51 -8.10 7.60 -7.47
N PRO A 52 -8.46 8.89 -7.50
CA PRO A 52 -8.55 9.66 -8.75
C PRO A 52 -7.20 9.79 -9.48
N ASN A 53 -7.23 9.69 -10.81
CA ASN A 53 -6.05 9.84 -11.68
C ASN A 53 -4.88 8.91 -11.35
N LEU A 54 -5.12 7.80 -10.64
CA LEU A 54 -4.06 6.86 -10.29
C LEU A 54 -3.49 6.19 -11.54
N ILE A 55 -2.17 6.18 -11.63
CA ILE A 55 -1.37 5.40 -12.56
C ILE A 55 -0.63 4.36 -11.72
N SER A 56 -1.11 3.13 -11.76
CA SER A 56 -0.60 2.01 -10.95
C SER A 56 0.43 1.22 -11.74
N PHE A 57 1.54 0.85 -11.12
CA PHE A 57 2.57 0.03 -11.73
C PHE A 57 2.21 -1.46 -11.64
N ILE A 58 2.57 -2.20 -12.67
CA ILE A 58 2.32 -3.64 -12.78
C ILE A 58 3.68 -4.31 -12.95
N TYR A 59 3.95 -5.22 -12.02
CA TYR A 59 5.20 -5.95 -11.91
C TYR A 59 4.99 -7.46 -12.16
N PRO A 60 6.02 -8.18 -12.64
CA PRO A 60 5.96 -9.63 -12.75
C PRO A 60 5.96 -10.30 -11.38
N THR A 61 5.46 -11.54 -11.26
CA THR A 61 5.48 -12.30 -9.99
C THR A 61 6.87 -12.42 -9.38
N SER A 62 7.92 -12.51 -10.20
CA SER A 62 9.32 -12.58 -9.74
C SER A 62 9.79 -11.33 -9.01
N PHE A 63 9.17 -10.17 -9.27
CA PHE A 63 9.47 -8.91 -8.59
C PHE A 63 9.05 -8.95 -7.12
N TYR A 64 7.83 -9.41 -6.84
CA TYR A 64 7.29 -9.46 -5.48
C TYR A 64 8.16 -10.35 -4.57
N LYS A 65 8.58 -11.51 -5.08
CA LYS A 65 9.54 -12.40 -4.38
C LYS A 65 10.85 -11.72 -3.98
N LYS A 66 11.25 -10.64 -4.67
CA LYS A 66 12.52 -9.94 -4.47
C LYS A 66 12.38 -8.68 -3.60
N PHE A 67 11.28 -7.94 -3.75
CA PHE A 67 11.17 -6.59 -3.18
C PHE A 67 10.08 -6.44 -2.11
N GLU A 68 9.09 -7.32 -2.10
CA GLU A 68 7.97 -7.24 -1.17
C GLU A 68 8.42 -7.51 0.27
N ASN A 69 7.95 -6.67 1.19
CA ASN A 69 8.22 -6.82 2.60
C ASN A 69 7.03 -6.32 3.41
N HIS A 70 6.21 -7.27 3.86
CA HIS A 70 5.03 -7.04 4.71
C HIS A 70 5.34 -6.48 6.11
N LYS A 71 6.62 -6.35 6.49
CA LYS A 71 7.00 -5.63 7.72
C LYS A 71 7.07 -4.12 7.54
N VAL A 72 7.10 -3.64 6.29
CA VAL A 72 7.14 -2.21 5.96
C VAL A 72 5.71 -1.73 5.78
N TYR A 73 5.33 -0.72 6.56
CA TYR A 73 4.00 -0.11 6.48
C TYR A 73 3.79 0.64 5.16
N ASN A 74 2.54 0.78 4.76
CA ASN A 74 2.16 1.50 3.56
C ASN A 74 2.20 2.99 3.84
N TYR A 75 2.68 3.77 2.88
CA TYR A 75 2.75 5.21 3.01
C TYR A 75 2.61 5.90 1.67
N ILE A 76 2.25 7.17 1.72
CA ILE A 76 2.27 8.07 0.57
C ILE A 76 3.28 9.19 0.77
N LEU A 77 3.80 9.70 -0.33
CA LEU A 77 4.47 11.00 -0.40
C LEU A 77 3.56 11.95 -1.16
N GLU A 78 3.05 12.96 -0.48
CA GLU A 78 2.15 13.97 -1.06
C GLU A 78 2.85 15.33 -1.20
N ASN A 79 2.21 16.23 -1.96
CA ASN A 79 2.70 17.58 -2.26
C ASN A 79 4.04 17.61 -3.00
N LEU A 80 4.27 16.63 -3.88
CA LEU A 80 5.38 16.69 -4.82
C LEU A 80 4.98 17.62 -5.96
N ILE A 81 5.56 18.81 -5.99
CA ILE A 81 5.20 19.84 -6.97
C ILE A 81 6.22 19.81 -8.09
N ILE A 82 5.76 19.56 -9.32
CA ILE A 82 6.63 19.45 -10.50
C ILE A 82 6.09 20.33 -11.61
N LYS A 83 6.96 21.05 -12.31
CA LYS A 83 6.54 21.88 -13.45
C LYS A 83 6.13 20.99 -14.64
N ASP A 84 5.05 21.38 -15.31
CA ASP A 84 4.67 20.81 -16.61
C ASP A 84 5.70 21.21 -17.67
N LEU A 85 6.17 20.25 -18.46
CA LEU A 85 7.16 20.46 -19.52
C LEU A 85 6.59 21.34 -20.64
N HIS A 86 5.28 21.26 -20.87
CA HIS A 86 4.60 21.93 -21.98
C HIS A 86 3.87 23.21 -21.58
N SER A 87 3.88 23.58 -20.29
CA SER A 87 3.18 24.78 -19.82
C SER A 87 3.88 25.44 -18.63
N THR A 88 3.34 26.56 -18.16
CA THR A 88 3.82 27.24 -16.95
C THR A 88 3.17 26.70 -15.67
N ARG A 89 2.33 25.66 -15.79
CA ARG A 89 1.58 25.10 -14.66
C ARG A 89 2.47 24.21 -13.82
N ASN A 90 2.17 24.19 -12.53
CA ASN A 90 2.69 23.20 -11.61
C ASN A 90 1.68 22.05 -11.48
N ILE A 91 2.21 20.86 -11.31
CA ILE A 91 1.46 19.61 -11.17
C ILE A 91 1.73 19.09 -9.77
N VAL A 92 0.68 18.71 -9.05
CA VAL A 92 0.81 18.10 -7.73
C VAL A 92 0.72 16.59 -7.91
N ILE A 93 1.79 15.91 -7.49
CA ILE A 93 1.94 14.46 -7.56
C ILE A 93 1.88 13.88 -6.15
N THR A 94 1.24 12.71 -6.04
CA THR A 94 1.31 11.83 -4.87
C THR A 94 1.88 10.49 -5.30
N LEU A 95 2.88 9.99 -4.58
CA LEU A 95 3.46 8.65 -4.78
C LEU A 95 2.92 7.69 -3.73
N TYR A 96 2.67 6.45 -4.14
CA TYR A 96 2.10 5.41 -3.28
C TYR A 96 3.09 4.27 -3.08
N PHE A 97 3.29 3.87 -1.84
CA PHE A 97 4.18 2.78 -1.46
C PHE A 97 3.45 1.81 -0.54
N ALA A 98 3.62 0.51 -0.77
CA ALA A 98 3.11 -0.54 0.10
C ALA A 98 4.08 -1.71 0.14
N HIS A 99 4.25 -2.35 1.30
CA HIS A 99 5.11 -3.53 1.48
C HIS A 99 6.50 -3.36 0.82
N ASN A 100 7.12 -2.19 0.98
CA ASN A 100 8.42 -1.85 0.36
C ASN A 100 8.44 -1.79 -1.19
N ILE A 101 7.29 -1.67 -1.83
CA ILE A 101 7.10 -1.55 -3.28
C ILE A 101 6.61 -0.14 -3.63
N PHE A 102 7.14 0.42 -4.72
CA PHE A 102 6.59 1.63 -5.34
C PHE A 102 5.38 1.25 -6.21
N LEU A 103 4.18 1.55 -5.75
CA LEU A 103 2.93 1.10 -6.40
C LEU A 103 2.53 1.95 -7.60
N GLY A 104 3.01 3.18 -7.69
CA GLY A 104 2.59 4.14 -8.70
C GLY A 104 2.31 5.51 -8.12
N TYR A 105 1.60 6.33 -8.89
CA TYR A 105 1.40 7.74 -8.57
C TYR A 105 0.06 8.27 -9.05
N SER A 106 -0.41 9.35 -8.43
CA SER A 106 -1.58 10.12 -8.89
C SER A 106 -1.21 11.58 -9.11
N SER A 107 -2.06 12.29 -9.84
CA SER A 107 -1.92 13.72 -10.09
C SER A 107 -3.25 14.45 -9.88
N ASP A 108 -3.17 15.71 -9.50
CA ASP A 108 -4.29 16.66 -9.55
C ASP A 108 -4.82 16.89 -10.99
N LEU A 109 -4.03 16.55 -12.01
CA LEU A 109 -4.42 16.59 -13.42
C LEU A 109 -4.80 15.20 -13.96
N LYS A 110 -5.67 15.19 -14.98
CA LYS A 110 -6.02 13.96 -15.71
C LYS A 110 -4.80 13.38 -16.40
N TYR A 111 -4.65 12.06 -16.37
CA TYR A 111 -3.60 11.37 -17.12
C TYR A 111 -3.62 11.78 -18.60
N SER A 112 -2.45 11.79 -19.24
CA SER A 112 -2.20 12.23 -20.64
C SER A 112 -2.37 13.74 -20.93
N THR A 113 -2.66 14.57 -19.93
CA THR A 113 -2.77 16.04 -20.13
C THR A 113 -1.52 16.81 -19.74
N PHE A 114 -0.48 16.11 -19.29
CA PHE A 114 0.76 16.68 -18.78
C PHE A 114 1.95 15.75 -19.03
N GLU A 115 3.13 16.34 -18.91
CA GLU A 115 4.44 15.68 -18.87
C GLU A 115 5.30 16.46 -17.91
N CYS A 116 5.93 15.81 -16.94
CA CYS A 116 6.66 16.51 -15.88
C CYS A 116 8.10 16.80 -16.30
N ASP A 117 8.59 18.00 -15.98
CA ASP A 117 10.00 18.38 -16.14
C ASP A 117 10.83 17.91 -14.93
N ASN A 118 11.71 16.94 -15.15
CA ASN A 118 12.54 16.36 -14.10
C ASN A 118 13.57 17.35 -13.50
N LYS A 119 13.84 18.48 -14.15
CA LYS A 119 14.77 19.50 -13.64
C LYS A 119 14.09 20.54 -12.75
N ASN A 120 12.76 20.60 -12.78
CA ASN A 120 11.97 21.61 -12.07
C ASN A 120 11.02 20.94 -11.07
N ILE A 121 11.61 20.25 -10.10
CA ILE A 121 10.93 19.59 -8.98
C ILE A 121 11.14 20.45 -7.72
N PHE A 122 10.06 20.74 -7.00
CA PHE A 122 10.10 21.46 -5.74
C PHE A 122 9.97 20.48 -4.56
N TYR A 123 10.97 20.48 -3.68
CA TYR A 123 11.09 19.51 -2.57
C TYR A 123 10.67 20.06 -1.20
N GLY A 124 10.37 21.36 -1.09
CA GLY A 124 10.20 22.04 0.21
C GLY A 124 8.97 21.61 1.02
N ASP A 125 7.92 21.08 0.37
CA ASP A 125 6.62 20.82 1.00
C ASP A 125 6.21 19.33 1.02
N ILE A 126 7.14 18.43 0.74
CA ILE A 126 6.85 16.99 0.66
C ILE A 126 6.47 16.46 2.04
N LYS A 127 5.34 15.75 2.12
CA LYS A 127 4.87 15.12 3.36
C LYS A 127 4.79 13.61 3.19
N LYS A 128 5.38 12.88 4.14
CA LYS A 128 5.22 11.42 4.28
C LYS A 128 4.07 11.14 5.23
N LYS A 129 3.07 10.37 4.78
CA LYS A 129 1.92 9.94 5.60
C LYS A 129 1.74 8.44 5.53
N VAL A 130 1.43 7.83 6.66
CA VAL A 130 0.97 6.43 6.69
C VAL A 130 -0.35 6.33 5.92
N TRP A 131 -0.49 5.27 5.13
CA TRP A 131 -1.65 5.01 4.29
C TRP A 131 -2.33 3.70 4.71
N GLY A 132 -3.67 3.70 4.76
CA GLY A 132 -4.47 2.53 5.11
C GLY A 132 -4.46 2.16 6.60
N GLU A 133 -4.32 3.13 7.52
CA GLU A 133 -4.30 2.85 8.98
C GLU A 133 -5.64 3.07 9.69
N GLU A 134 -6.74 3.25 8.94
CA GLU A 134 -8.07 3.51 9.49
C GLU A 134 -8.52 2.39 10.43
N GLY A 135 -8.41 1.12 9.99
CA GLY A 135 -8.73 -0.04 10.82
C GLY A 135 -7.86 -0.12 12.07
N PHE A 136 -6.54 0.12 11.92
CA PHE A 136 -5.61 0.12 13.04
C PHE A 136 -5.96 1.18 14.09
N ARG A 137 -6.32 2.40 13.66
CA ARG A 137 -6.71 3.49 14.58
C ARG A 137 -7.93 3.15 15.42
N LEU A 138 -8.86 2.37 14.88
CA LEU A 138 -10.08 1.94 15.57
C LEU A 138 -9.79 0.84 16.60
N ILE A 139 -8.94 -0.13 16.24
CA ILE A 139 -8.72 -1.33 17.07
C ILE A 139 -7.63 -1.17 18.13
N LYS A 140 -6.69 -0.24 17.96
CA LYS A 140 -5.53 -0.08 18.86
C LYS A 140 -5.88 0.07 20.34
N LYS A 141 -7.08 0.57 20.68
CA LYS A 141 -7.54 0.75 22.07
C LYS A 141 -7.88 -0.57 22.80
N TYR A 142 -8.05 -1.66 22.05
CA TYR A 142 -8.34 -2.99 22.59
C TYR A 142 -7.09 -3.89 22.70
N LEU A 143 -5.95 -3.36 22.26
CA LEU A 143 -4.68 -4.07 22.16
C LEU A 143 -3.65 -3.49 23.12
N THR A 144 -2.76 -4.33 23.61
CA THR A 144 -1.65 -3.91 24.48
C THR A 144 -0.52 -3.31 23.66
N SER A 145 0.33 -2.49 24.29
CA SER A 145 1.51 -1.93 23.62
C SER A 145 2.51 -3.00 23.15
N ALA A 146 2.48 -4.20 23.75
CA ALA A 146 3.30 -5.33 23.30
C ALA A 146 2.73 -5.94 22.00
N GLU A 147 1.42 -6.19 21.94
CA GLU A 147 0.73 -6.70 20.74
C GLU A 147 0.91 -5.75 19.55
N LEU A 148 0.75 -4.44 19.77
CA LEU A 148 0.85 -3.41 18.73
C LEU A 148 2.21 -3.35 18.04
N LYS A 149 3.28 -3.87 18.66
CA LYS A 149 4.63 -3.91 18.05
C LYS A 149 4.74 -4.95 16.94
N HIS A 150 3.82 -5.91 16.90
CA HIS A 150 3.86 -7.05 15.98
C HIS A 150 2.81 -6.97 14.88
N ILE A 151 2.04 -5.87 14.83
CA ILE A 151 0.97 -5.66 13.86
C ILE A 151 1.45 -4.66 12.81
N ASN A 152 1.36 -5.02 11.53
CA ASN A 152 1.48 -4.05 10.46
C ASN A 152 0.20 -3.22 10.36
N ARG A 153 0.31 -1.93 10.69
CA ARG A 153 -0.83 -1.01 10.79
C ARG A 153 -1.60 -0.85 9.49
N SER A 154 -0.93 -1.02 8.35
CA SER A 154 -1.51 -0.88 7.02
C SER A 154 -2.19 -2.15 6.52
N GLU A 155 -2.05 -3.27 7.23
CA GLU A 155 -2.70 -4.56 6.93
C GLU A 155 -3.96 -4.77 7.77
N VAL A 156 -4.31 -3.79 8.61
CA VAL A 156 -5.52 -3.84 9.43
C VAL A 156 -6.71 -3.30 8.65
N TYR A 157 -7.53 -4.21 8.14
CA TYR A 157 -8.80 -3.90 7.50
C TYR A 157 -9.98 -4.53 8.26
N ILE A 158 -11.19 -4.07 7.95
CA ILE A 158 -12.41 -4.48 8.64
C ILE A 158 -13.21 -5.38 7.71
N SER A 159 -13.60 -6.55 8.23
CA SER A 159 -14.53 -7.47 7.59
C SER A 159 -15.81 -7.54 8.41
N SER A 160 -16.97 -7.50 7.75
CA SER A 160 -18.26 -7.75 8.40
C SER A 160 -18.67 -9.19 8.10
N ILE A 161 -18.69 -10.04 9.13
CA ILE A 161 -19.10 -11.45 9.03
C ILE A 161 -20.33 -11.61 9.93
N GLU A 162 -21.45 -12.00 9.32
CA GLU A 162 -22.75 -12.17 10.02
C GLU A 162 -23.19 -10.91 10.80
N GLY A 163 -22.81 -9.72 10.34
CA GLY A 163 -23.14 -8.45 10.99
C GLY A 163 -22.22 -8.06 12.15
N VAL A 164 -21.18 -8.85 12.42
CA VAL A 164 -20.13 -8.53 13.40
C VAL A 164 -18.89 -8.04 12.67
N GLU A 165 -18.31 -6.93 13.14
CA GLU A 165 -17.06 -6.39 12.62
C GLU A 165 -15.85 -7.10 13.23
N TYR A 166 -15.01 -7.63 12.37
CA TYR A 166 -13.72 -8.23 12.70
C TYR A 166 -12.61 -7.42 12.05
N PHE A 167 -11.61 -7.07 12.85
CA PHE A 167 -10.41 -6.40 12.41
C PHE A 167 -9.36 -7.46 12.09
N HIS A 168 -8.95 -7.53 10.83
CA HIS A 168 -7.83 -8.34 10.40
C HIS A 168 -6.55 -7.81 11.06
N LEU A 169 -5.80 -8.65 11.77
CA LEU A 169 -4.54 -8.24 12.40
C LEU A 169 -3.32 -8.79 11.69
N LYS A 170 -3.44 -10.00 11.13
CA LYS A 170 -2.35 -10.71 10.47
C LYS A 170 -2.89 -11.83 9.58
N GLU A 171 -2.41 -11.87 8.36
CA GLU A 171 -2.68 -12.95 7.41
C GLU A 171 -1.91 -14.22 7.81
N LEU A 172 -2.54 -15.37 7.65
CA LEU A 172 -2.01 -16.71 7.89
C LEU A 172 -1.98 -17.48 6.56
N SER A 173 -1.79 -18.80 6.62
CA SER A 173 -1.80 -19.67 5.44
C SER A 173 -3.21 -19.79 4.83
N ASP A 174 -3.27 -19.99 3.52
CA ASP A 174 -4.49 -20.36 2.78
C ASP A 174 -5.67 -19.36 2.89
N GLY A 175 -5.35 -18.08 3.14
CA GLY A 175 -6.35 -17.01 3.27
C GLY A 175 -6.97 -16.92 4.66
N ASP A 176 -6.50 -17.75 5.60
CA ASP A 176 -6.85 -17.65 7.00
C ASP A 176 -6.22 -16.40 7.61
N PHE A 177 -6.79 -15.93 8.73
CA PHE A 177 -6.21 -14.79 9.42
C PHE A 177 -6.49 -14.77 10.92
N LEU A 178 -5.60 -14.07 11.62
CA LEU A 178 -5.82 -13.66 12.99
C LEU A 178 -6.67 -12.39 13.00
N GLY A 179 -7.87 -12.49 13.57
CA GLY A 179 -8.80 -11.39 13.75
C GLY A 179 -8.98 -10.99 15.22
N VAL A 180 -9.52 -9.79 15.42
CA VAL A 180 -10.02 -9.34 16.72
C VAL A 180 -11.32 -8.54 16.52
N ASN A 181 -12.29 -8.69 17.41
CA ASN A 181 -13.52 -7.90 17.35
C ASN A 181 -13.45 -6.61 18.18
N ASN A 182 -14.52 -5.82 18.13
CA ASN A 182 -14.68 -4.58 18.89
C ASN A 182 -14.82 -4.76 20.43
N ASN A 183 -14.73 -5.99 20.94
CA ASN A 183 -14.66 -6.31 22.37
C ASN A 183 -13.25 -6.77 22.79
N GLY A 184 -12.28 -6.82 21.85
CA GLY A 184 -10.92 -7.28 22.14
C GLY A 184 -10.79 -8.80 22.28
N VAL A 185 -11.76 -9.55 21.77
CA VAL A 185 -11.75 -11.02 21.68
C VAL A 185 -11.08 -11.42 20.36
N PHE A 186 -10.17 -12.39 20.42
CA PHE A 186 -9.36 -12.82 19.28
C PHE A 186 -9.92 -14.08 18.64
N PHE A 187 -9.76 -14.17 17.32
CA PHE A 187 -10.27 -15.28 16.51
C PHE A 187 -9.24 -15.72 15.48
N ILE A 188 -9.22 -17.01 15.16
CA ILE A 188 -8.76 -17.48 13.86
C ILE A 188 -9.98 -17.53 12.96
N VAL A 189 -9.87 -16.88 11.80
CA VAL A 189 -10.90 -16.93 10.78
C VAL A 189 -10.34 -17.73 9.62
N THR A 190 -10.95 -18.88 9.37
CA THR A 190 -10.62 -19.75 8.24
C THR A 190 -11.52 -19.39 7.07
N HIS A 191 -10.96 -19.25 5.87
CA HIS A 191 -11.72 -18.76 4.72
C HIS A 191 -12.60 -19.85 4.06
N ASP A 192 -12.11 -21.09 3.96
CA ASP A 192 -12.81 -22.18 3.26
C ASP A 192 -12.62 -23.56 3.94
N PRO A 193 -13.67 -24.13 4.58
CA PRO A 193 -14.97 -23.52 4.83
C PRO A 193 -14.84 -22.35 5.80
N LEU A 194 -15.74 -21.37 5.71
CA LEU A 194 -15.74 -20.24 6.63
C LEU A 194 -15.94 -20.73 8.08
N GLU A 195 -14.91 -20.62 8.91
CA GLU A 195 -14.95 -20.97 10.34
C GLU A 195 -14.37 -19.82 11.17
N MET A 196 -14.99 -19.52 12.31
CA MET A 196 -14.48 -18.54 13.27
C MET A 196 -14.26 -19.21 14.61
N LYS A 197 -12.99 -19.34 15.00
CA LYS A 197 -12.59 -19.99 16.24
C LYS A 197 -12.04 -18.97 17.21
N GLU A 198 -12.74 -18.74 18.32
CA GLU A 198 -12.23 -17.91 19.41
C GLU A 198 -10.95 -18.53 19.99
N ILE A 199 -9.96 -17.69 20.27
CA ILE A 199 -8.68 -18.10 20.84
C ILE A 199 -8.31 -17.20 22.02
N THR A 200 -7.48 -17.75 22.90
CA THR A 200 -6.95 -16.96 24.02
C THR A 200 -6.03 -15.85 23.52
N ARG A 201 -6.00 -14.73 24.24
CA ARG A 201 -5.07 -13.62 23.96
C ARG A 201 -3.60 -14.07 23.98
N VAL A 202 -3.24 -15.04 24.83
CA VAL A 202 -1.88 -15.62 24.88
C VAL A 202 -1.54 -16.31 23.56
N PHE A 203 -2.46 -17.10 23.02
CA PHE A 203 -2.30 -17.77 21.72
C PHE A 203 -2.20 -16.74 20.57
N ALA A 204 -3.06 -15.73 20.57
CA ALA A 204 -3.00 -14.64 19.59
C ALA A 204 -1.65 -13.89 19.62
N CYS A 205 -1.10 -13.62 20.81
CA CYS A 205 0.21 -12.98 20.95
C CYS A 205 1.33 -13.82 20.33
N HIS A 206 1.28 -15.14 20.48
CA HIS A 206 2.23 -16.05 19.85
C HIS A 206 2.17 -15.94 18.32
N ILE A 207 0.96 -15.98 17.74
CA ILE A 207 0.77 -15.87 16.29
C ILE A 207 1.25 -14.51 15.76
N LEU A 208 0.94 -13.41 16.46
CA LEU A 208 1.45 -12.09 16.10
C LEU A 208 2.98 -12.07 16.04
N GLN A 209 3.65 -12.67 17.02
CA GLN A 209 5.11 -12.71 17.12
C GLN A 209 5.77 -13.62 16.09
N PHE A 210 5.28 -14.85 15.94
CA PHE A 210 5.98 -15.92 15.22
C PHE A 210 5.35 -16.27 13.87
N GLY A 211 4.09 -15.89 13.65
CA GLY A 211 3.37 -16.12 12.39
C GLY A 211 2.80 -17.52 12.23
N ASN A 212 2.98 -18.40 13.23
CA ASN A 212 2.55 -19.79 13.18
C ASN A 212 1.78 -20.13 14.45
N GLU A 213 1.00 -21.21 14.42
CA GLU A 213 0.43 -21.77 15.64
C GLU A 213 1.53 -22.42 16.51
N PRO A 214 1.50 -22.25 17.85
CA PRO A 214 2.50 -22.83 18.76
C PRO A 214 2.48 -24.36 18.83
N PHE A 215 1.47 -25.02 18.24
CA PHE A 215 1.29 -26.47 18.28
C PHE A 215 1.03 -27.03 16.88
N ASN A 216 2.06 -27.02 16.03
CA ASN A 216 2.17 -27.95 14.90
C ASN A 216 3.12 -29.08 15.26
#